data_AF-A0A0C2HBM8-F1
#
_entry.id   AF-A0A0C2HBM8-F1
#
_cell.length_a   1.000
_cell.length_b   1.000
_cell.length_c   1.000
_cell.angle_alpha   90.00
_cell.angle_beta   90.00
_cell.angle_gamma   90.00
#
_symmetry.space_group_name_H-M   'P 1'
#
loop_
_entity.id
_entity.type
_entity.pdbx_description
1 polymer ?
#
loop_
_entity_poly.entity_id
_entity_poly.type
_entity_poly.pdbx_seq_one_letter_code
_entity_poly.pdbx_strand_id
1 'polypeptide(L)'
;MIRDANKEKECVFCMRMVDNNEDFADCVFTDESTAQREGVLSTADIKSEALNEVAPYGGISIRGATELAVFPGEMRLNSQGYCKILERCFVRFKNSAHQAYGKLMRDNAPVHKSAYTTAKLDSWNVEVVDWPPESPDLNPIELRRRAQVGNVAQLRDAIFAFWKALTPNVWAKYTKGIPRRMERVIEQNGQNIKELSEFVFTDNRLSNIVHLIVII
;
A
#
# COMPACT_ATOMS: atom_id res chain seq x y z
N MET A 1 -19.10 4.83 -4.90
CA MET A 1 -20.15 3.84 -4.55
C MET A 1 -19.67 2.50 -5.08
N ILE A 2 -19.44 1.52 -4.22
CA ILE A 2 -19.02 0.16 -4.62
C ILE A 2 -20.17 -0.52 -5.36
N ARG A 3 -19.86 -1.24 -6.44
CA ARG A 3 -20.85 -2.01 -7.21
C ARG A 3 -21.37 -3.17 -6.36
N ASP A 4 -22.68 -3.45 -6.38
CA ASP A 4 -23.25 -4.51 -5.53
C ASP A 4 -22.60 -5.90 -5.76
N ALA A 5 -22.27 -6.23 -7.00
CA ALA A 5 -21.54 -7.46 -7.33
C ALA A 5 -20.12 -7.54 -6.73
N ASN A 6 -19.49 -6.40 -6.45
CA ASN A 6 -18.19 -6.36 -5.77
C ASN A 6 -18.36 -6.50 -4.25
N LYS A 7 -19.42 -5.91 -3.66
CA LYS A 7 -19.76 -6.10 -2.25
C LYS A 7 -20.00 -7.57 -1.91
N GLU A 8 -20.71 -8.28 -2.78
CA GLU A 8 -20.96 -9.72 -2.60
C GLU A 8 -19.64 -10.52 -2.62
N LYS A 9 -18.75 -10.24 -3.59
CA LYS A 9 -17.44 -10.90 -3.68
C LYS A 9 -16.57 -10.60 -2.46
N GLU A 10 -16.60 -9.36 -1.99
CA GLU A 10 -15.87 -8.94 -0.79
C GLU A 10 -16.42 -9.64 0.47
N CYS A 11 -17.74 -9.72 0.64
CA CYS A 11 -18.35 -10.50 1.71
C CYS A 11 -17.93 -11.97 1.65
N VAL A 12 -18.01 -12.60 0.48
CA VAL A 12 -17.63 -14.02 0.31
C VAL A 12 -16.16 -14.24 0.64
N PHE A 13 -15.29 -13.32 0.21
CA PHE A 13 -13.88 -13.34 0.56
C PHE A 13 -13.68 -13.23 2.08
N CYS A 14 -14.29 -12.24 2.73
CA CYS A 14 -14.17 -12.03 4.17
C CYS A 14 -14.67 -13.23 4.97
N MET A 15 -15.84 -13.79 4.63
CA MET A 15 -16.40 -14.97 5.29
C MET A 15 -15.43 -16.15 5.18
N ARG A 16 -14.92 -16.43 3.98
CA ARG A 16 -13.93 -17.51 3.76
C ARG A 16 -12.68 -17.32 4.61
N MET A 17 -12.14 -16.11 4.69
CA MET A 17 -10.92 -15.83 5.46
C MET A 17 -11.15 -15.96 6.97
N VAL A 18 -12.29 -15.47 7.47
CA VAL A 18 -12.68 -15.61 8.89
C VAL A 18 -12.92 -17.08 9.25
N ASP A 19 -13.66 -17.83 8.43
CA ASP A 19 -13.95 -19.24 8.66
C ASP A 19 -12.69 -20.11 8.68
N ASN A 20 -11.69 -19.76 7.86
CA ASN A 20 -10.39 -20.42 7.82
C ASN A 20 -9.43 -19.95 8.93
N ASN A 21 -9.83 -18.97 9.75
CA ASN A 21 -8.99 -18.33 10.75
C ASN A 21 -7.64 -17.84 10.16
N GLU A 22 -7.72 -17.24 8.97
CA GLU A 22 -6.56 -16.69 8.25
C GLU A 22 -5.97 -15.50 9.04
N ASP A 23 -4.67 -15.58 9.33
CA ASP A 23 -3.96 -14.58 10.13
C ASP A 23 -3.05 -13.67 9.27
N PHE A 24 -2.95 -13.95 7.97
CA PHE A 24 -2.15 -13.23 6.99
C PHE A 24 -0.67 -13.12 7.37
N ALA A 25 -0.15 -14.03 8.21
CA ALA A 25 1.23 -13.97 8.70
C ALA A 25 2.28 -14.21 7.60
N ASP A 26 1.90 -14.89 6.52
CA ASP A 26 2.72 -15.13 5.33
C ASP A 26 2.46 -14.12 4.20
N CYS A 27 1.53 -13.17 4.38
CA CYS A 27 1.16 -12.22 3.35
C CYS A 27 2.01 -10.94 3.41
N VAL A 28 2.40 -10.46 2.24
CA VAL A 28 3.00 -9.14 2.04
C VAL A 28 2.01 -8.29 1.25
N PHE A 29 1.44 -7.29 1.92
CA PHE A 29 0.52 -6.33 1.34
C PHE A 29 1.30 -5.27 0.61
N THR A 30 1.15 -5.20 -0.71
CA THR A 30 1.85 -4.24 -1.57
C THR A 30 0.88 -3.29 -2.22
N ASP A 31 1.26 -2.02 -2.33
CA ASP A 31 0.41 -1.02 -2.96
C ASP A 31 1.21 0.16 -3.52
N GLU A 32 0.59 0.87 -4.46
CA GLU A 32 0.99 2.18 -4.94
C GLU A 32 0.16 3.24 -4.22
N SER A 33 0.84 4.06 -3.40
CA SER A 33 0.20 5.17 -2.70
C SER A 33 0.47 6.50 -3.42
N THR A 34 -0.28 7.55 -3.05
CA THR A 34 -0.03 8.92 -3.52
C THR A 34 0.43 9.79 -2.35
N ALA A 35 1.49 10.56 -2.58
CA ALA A 35 1.99 11.54 -1.63
C ALA A 35 2.08 12.93 -2.26
N GLN A 36 1.55 13.93 -1.56
CA GLN A 36 1.41 15.29 -2.06
C GLN A 36 2.13 16.29 -1.14
N ARG A 37 2.71 17.32 -1.76
CA ARG A 37 3.24 18.48 -1.03
C ARG A 37 2.09 19.39 -0.58
N GLU A 38 2.11 19.80 0.69
CA GLU A 38 1.22 20.84 1.21
C GLU A 38 1.94 22.21 1.22
N GLY A 39 1.28 23.23 0.68
CA GLY A 39 1.76 24.61 0.70
C GLY A 39 0.78 25.58 0.03
N VAL A 40 0.93 26.89 0.31
CA VAL A 40 0.24 27.95 -0.45
C VAL A 40 0.84 27.96 -1.85
N LEU A 41 0.12 27.40 -2.82
CA LEU A 41 0.51 27.43 -4.23
C LEU A 41 0.48 28.89 -4.70
N SER A 42 1.57 29.37 -5.31
CA SER A 42 1.50 30.62 -6.08
C SER A 42 0.60 30.39 -7.30
N THR A 43 0.04 31.45 -7.88
CA THR A 43 -0.84 31.34 -9.07
C THR A 43 -0.16 30.69 -10.29
N ALA A 44 1.17 30.62 -10.32
CA ALA A 44 1.93 29.87 -11.31
C ALA A 44 1.98 28.35 -11.03
N ASP A 45 1.96 27.93 -9.76
CA ASP A 45 2.06 26.53 -9.32
C ASP A 45 0.75 25.75 -9.51
N ILE A 46 -0.38 26.45 -9.62
CA ILE A 46 -1.73 25.87 -9.86
C ILE A 46 -1.81 25.16 -11.22
N LYS A 47 -0.95 25.54 -12.19
CA LYS A 47 -0.93 24.91 -13.53
C LYS A 47 -0.17 23.58 -13.56
N SER A 48 0.48 23.15 -12.47
CA SER A 48 1.28 21.92 -12.44
C SER A 48 1.09 21.12 -11.14
N GLU A 49 -0.15 20.81 -10.77
CA GLU A 49 -0.45 19.97 -9.59
C GLU A 49 0.38 18.67 -9.57
N ALA A 50 0.60 18.06 -10.74
CA ALA A 50 1.33 16.81 -10.87
C ALA A 50 2.87 16.91 -10.67
N LEU A 51 3.43 18.11 -10.74
CA LEU A 51 4.84 18.39 -10.41
C LEU A 51 5.09 18.47 -8.89
N ASN A 52 4.05 18.31 -8.07
CA ASN A 52 4.13 18.34 -6.61
C ASN A 52 3.83 16.98 -5.94
N GLU A 53 3.70 15.92 -6.73
CA GLU A 53 3.31 14.59 -6.25
C GLU A 53 4.37 13.53 -6.54
N VAL A 54 4.41 12.54 -5.66
CA VAL A 54 5.19 11.32 -5.87
C VAL A 54 4.33 10.09 -5.58
N ALA A 55 4.63 9.01 -6.30
CA ALA A 55 4.00 7.71 -6.17
C ALA A 55 4.96 6.73 -5.47
N PRO A 56 4.91 6.60 -4.13
CA PRO A 56 5.62 5.53 -3.44
C PRO A 56 4.97 4.17 -3.68
N TYR A 57 5.81 3.17 -3.97
CA TYR A 57 5.45 1.75 -3.99
C TYR A 57 6.24 1.01 -2.91
N GLY A 58 5.54 0.25 -2.07
CA GLY A 58 6.15 -0.57 -1.03
C GLY A 58 5.20 -1.66 -0.59
N GLY A 59 5.66 -2.45 0.38
CA GLY A 59 4.84 -3.46 1.02
C GLY A 59 5.13 -3.63 2.50
N ILE A 60 4.13 -4.13 3.21
CA ILE A 60 4.19 -4.42 4.64
C ILE A 60 3.72 -5.85 4.93
N SER A 61 4.27 -6.43 5.99
CA SER A 61 3.87 -7.72 6.53
C SER A 61 4.09 -7.72 8.04
N ILE A 62 3.64 -8.78 8.71
CA ILE A 62 3.93 -8.99 10.13
C ILE A 62 5.43 -9.05 10.43
N ARG A 63 6.26 -9.35 9.42
CA ARG A 63 7.73 -9.46 9.52
C ARG A 63 8.46 -8.15 9.22
N GLY A 64 7.73 -7.07 8.97
CA GLY A 64 8.27 -5.75 8.64
C GLY A 64 7.89 -5.28 7.24
N ALA A 65 8.64 -4.31 6.73
CA ALA A 65 8.36 -3.62 5.49
C ALA A 65 9.43 -3.89 4.42
N THR A 66 9.04 -3.84 3.15
CA THR A 66 9.93 -3.98 1.99
C THR A 66 10.86 -2.77 1.83
N GLU A 67 11.78 -2.83 0.87
CA GLU A 67 12.32 -1.61 0.27
C GLU A 67 11.18 -0.74 -0.31
N LEU A 68 11.38 0.58 -0.29
CA LEU A 68 10.45 1.53 -0.90
C LEU A 68 11.00 2.02 -2.25
N ALA A 69 10.18 2.00 -3.27
CA ALA A 69 10.42 2.69 -4.54
C ALA A 69 9.57 3.97 -4.58
N VAL A 70 10.10 5.06 -5.14
CA VAL A 70 9.37 6.33 -5.24
C VAL A 70 9.55 6.88 -6.64
N PHE A 71 8.43 7.23 -7.26
CA PHE A 71 8.37 7.70 -8.64
C PHE A 71 7.68 9.07 -8.73
N PRO A 72 7.84 9.80 -9.85
CA PRO A 72 6.99 10.96 -10.14
C PRO A 72 5.50 10.56 -10.16
N GLY A 73 4.61 11.41 -9.65
CA GLY A 73 3.17 11.09 -9.54
C GLY A 73 2.46 10.79 -10.86
N GLU A 74 2.92 11.35 -11.99
CA GLU A 74 2.33 11.08 -13.31
C GLU A 74 2.79 9.76 -13.94
N MET A 75 3.77 9.08 -13.33
CA MET A 75 4.40 7.95 -13.97
C MET A 75 3.44 6.78 -14.08
N ARG A 76 3.02 6.44 -15.30
CA ARG A 76 2.25 5.23 -15.57
C ARG A 76 3.18 4.04 -15.70
N LEU A 77 3.12 3.12 -14.74
CA LEU A 77 3.85 1.86 -14.80
C LEU A 77 3.25 0.93 -15.86
N ASN A 78 4.10 0.42 -16.75
CA ASN A 78 3.76 -0.74 -17.57
C ASN A 78 4.11 -2.04 -16.81
N SER A 79 3.72 -3.19 -17.36
CA SER A 79 3.97 -4.50 -16.74
C SER A 79 5.45 -4.79 -16.48
N GLN A 80 6.35 -4.36 -17.37
CA GLN A 80 7.79 -4.55 -17.19
C GLN A 80 8.34 -3.70 -16.04
N GLY A 81 7.92 -2.45 -15.95
CA GLY A 81 8.26 -1.54 -14.84
C GLY A 81 7.75 -2.09 -13.51
N TYR A 82 6.49 -2.54 -13.49
CA TYR A 82 5.89 -3.19 -12.33
C TYR A 82 6.67 -4.44 -11.89
N CYS A 83 7.06 -5.32 -12.82
CA CYS A 83 7.88 -6.48 -12.47
C CYS A 83 9.26 -6.10 -11.91
N LYS A 84 9.92 -5.06 -12.44
CA LYS A 84 11.20 -4.57 -11.86
C LYS A 84 11.02 -4.10 -10.42
N ILE A 85 9.87 -3.47 -10.13
CA ILE A 85 9.53 -3.04 -8.78
C ILE A 85 9.26 -4.25 -7.88
N LEU A 86 8.46 -5.22 -8.33
CA LEU A 86 8.22 -6.45 -7.58
C LEU A 86 9.51 -7.21 -7.28
N GLU A 87 10.40 -7.35 -8.26
CA GLU A 87 11.69 -8.00 -8.07
C GLU A 87 12.50 -7.32 -6.96
N ARG A 88 12.55 -5.99 -6.98
CA ARG A 88 13.30 -5.20 -6.01
C ARG A 88 12.64 -5.19 -4.62
N CYS A 89 11.37 -4.82 -4.54
CA CYS A 89 10.68 -4.56 -3.28
C CYS A 89 10.15 -5.85 -2.68
N PHE A 90 9.41 -6.66 -3.45
CA PHE A 90 8.72 -7.84 -2.95
C PHE A 90 9.61 -9.10 -2.96
N VAL A 91 10.19 -9.50 -4.09
CA VAL A 91 10.89 -10.80 -4.21
C VAL A 91 12.10 -10.87 -3.27
N ARG A 92 12.90 -9.80 -3.21
CA ARG A 92 14.03 -9.72 -2.24
C ARG A 92 13.56 -9.86 -0.80
N PHE A 93 12.49 -9.16 -0.43
CA PHE A 93 11.93 -9.21 0.92
C PHE A 93 11.31 -10.57 1.23
N LYS A 94 10.58 -11.17 0.29
CA LYS A 94 10.04 -12.54 0.38
C LYS A 94 11.15 -13.54 0.67
N ASN A 95 12.26 -13.46 -0.07
CA ASN A 95 13.38 -14.39 0.08
C ASN A 95 14.09 -14.23 1.42
N SER A 96 14.27 -13.00 1.91
CA SER A 96 14.96 -12.75 3.18
C SER A 96 14.06 -12.91 4.40
N ALA A 97 12.95 -12.16 4.47
CA ALA A 97 12.08 -12.10 5.65
C ALA A 97 11.11 -13.29 5.73
N HIS A 98 10.66 -13.82 4.59
CA HIS A 98 9.69 -14.90 4.51
C HIS A 98 10.28 -16.25 4.07
N GLN A 99 11.61 -16.37 4.02
CA GLN A 99 12.30 -17.61 3.64
C GLN A 99 11.78 -18.19 2.32
N ALA A 100 11.46 -17.31 1.36
CA ALA A 100 10.90 -17.62 0.05
C ALA A 100 9.42 -18.09 0.01
N TYR A 101 8.69 -18.12 1.12
CA TYR A 101 7.28 -18.58 1.18
C TYR A 101 6.23 -17.46 1.18
N GLY A 102 6.62 -16.18 1.22
CA GLY A 102 5.66 -15.09 1.34
C GLY A 102 4.71 -14.96 0.14
N LYS A 103 3.41 -14.77 0.41
CA LYS A 103 2.36 -14.51 -0.58
C LYS A 103 2.30 -13.03 -0.93
N LEU A 104 2.08 -12.72 -2.20
CA LEU A 104 1.89 -11.36 -2.70
C LEU A 104 0.41 -10.99 -2.63
N MET A 105 0.07 -10.02 -1.78
CA MET A 105 -1.17 -9.29 -1.92
C MET A 105 -0.91 -8.04 -2.77
N ARG A 106 -1.75 -7.86 -3.79
CA ARG A 106 -1.74 -6.72 -4.72
C ARG A 106 -3.17 -6.40 -5.11
N ASP A 107 -3.42 -5.15 -5.49
CA ASP A 107 -4.72 -4.76 -6.02
C ASP A 107 -5.01 -5.41 -7.39
N ASN A 108 -6.21 -5.19 -7.89
CA ASN A 108 -6.70 -5.75 -9.14
C ASN A 108 -6.39 -4.88 -10.39
N ALA A 109 -5.38 -4.00 -10.35
CA ALA A 109 -5.04 -3.12 -11.47
C ALA A 109 -4.73 -3.89 -12.78
N PRO A 110 -5.06 -3.34 -13.96
CA PRO A 110 -4.87 -4.04 -15.24
C PRO A 110 -3.44 -4.52 -15.49
N VAL A 111 -2.43 -3.72 -15.09
CA VAL A 111 -1.01 -4.05 -15.28
C VAL A 111 -0.57 -5.26 -14.47
N HIS A 112 -1.27 -5.57 -13.38
CA HIS A 112 -1.01 -6.75 -12.54
C HIS A 112 -1.43 -8.05 -13.23
N LYS A 113 -2.43 -7.97 -14.13
CA LYS A 113 -3.01 -9.13 -14.82
C LYS A 113 -2.44 -9.36 -16.22
N SER A 114 -1.44 -8.59 -16.63
CA SER A 114 -0.81 -8.77 -17.94
C SER A 114 -0.12 -10.14 -18.03
N ALA A 115 -0.10 -10.74 -19.23
CA ALA A 115 0.58 -12.02 -19.46
C ALA A 115 2.06 -12.00 -19.03
N TYR A 116 2.74 -10.86 -19.25
CA TYR A 116 4.12 -10.66 -18.82
C TYR A 116 4.26 -10.72 -17.29
N THR A 117 3.35 -10.04 -16.58
CA THR A 117 3.36 -10.01 -15.11
C THR A 117 3.10 -11.40 -14.54
N THR A 118 2.09 -12.10 -15.05
CA THR A 118 1.77 -13.47 -14.62
C THR A 118 2.95 -14.42 -14.83
N ALA A 119 3.53 -14.44 -16.04
CA ALA A 119 4.67 -15.29 -16.35
C ALA A 119 5.89 -15.00 -15.45
N LYS A 120 6.11 -13.73 -15.07
CA LYS A 120 7.18 -13.36 -14.14
C LYS A 120 6.93 -13.87 -12.72
N LEU A 121 5.72 -13.73 -12.21
CA LEU A 121 5.35 -14.23 -10.88
C LEU A 121 5.50 -15.76 -10.80
N ASP A 122 5.08 -16.47 -11.84
CA ASP A 122 5.25 -17.92 -11.94
C ASP A 122 6.74 -18.30 -11.92
N SER A 123 7.58 -17.58 -12.68
CA SER A 123 9.03 -17.82 -12.71
C SER A 123 9.73 -17.55 -11.37
N TRP A 124 9.13 -16.73 -10.50
CA TRP A 124 9.63 -16.44 -9.16
C TRP A 124 8.97 -17.29 -8.07
N ASN A 125 8.11 -18.25 -8.46
CA ASN A 125 7.31 -19.06 -7.56
C ASN A 125 6.55 -18.21 -6.53
N VAL A 126 5.89 -17.17 -7.02
CA VAL A 126 5.14 -16.22 -6.20
C VAL A 126 3.66 -16.59 -6.22
N GLU A 127 3.16 -16.98 -5.06
CA GLU A 127 1.73 -17.12 -4.83
C GLU A 127 1.10 -15.73 -4.65
N VAL A 128 -0.05 -15.51 -5.29
CA VAL A 128 -0.80 -14.26 -5.22
C VAL A 128 -2.09 -14.50 -4.44
N VAL A 129 -2.38 -13.64 -3.46
CA VAL A 129 -3.63 -13.69 -2.71
C VAL A 129 -4.78 -13.29 -3.63
N ASP A 130 -5.86 -14.09 -3.64
CA ASP A 130 -7.09 -13.84 -4.38
C ASP A 130 -7.90 -12.70 -3.74
N TRP A 131 -7.41 -11.47 -3.90
CA TRP A 131 -7.95 -10.27 -3.25
C TRP A 131 -9.22 -9.75 -3.94
N PRO A 132 -10.27 -9.37 -3.18
CA PRO A 132 -11.52 -8.88 -3.74
C PRO A 132 -11.35 -7.54 -4.48
N PRO A 133 -12.16 -7.26 -5.52
CA PRO A 133 -12.13 -5.99 -6.22
C PRO A 133 -12.76 -4.86 -5.39
N GLU A 134 -12.25 -3.63 -5.53
CA GLU A 134 -12.77 -2.45 -4.84
C GLU A 134 -12.80 -2.58 -3.30
N SER A 135 -11.77 -3.22 -2.72
CA SER A 135 -11.62 -3.43 -1.27
C SER A 135 -10.45 -2.63 -0.65
N PRO A 136 -10.50 -1.28 -0.71
CA PRO A 136 -9.49 -0.41 -0.12
C PRO A 136 -9.35 -0.62 1.40
N ASP A 137 -10.48 -0.72 2.10
CA ASP A 137 -10.53 -0.74 3.56
C ASP A 137 -9.85 -1.98 4.19
N LEU A 138 -9.74 -3.06 3.41
CA LEU A 138 -9.05 -4.28 3.82
C LEU A 138 -7.52 -4.19 3.63
N ASN A 139 -7.03 -3.23 2.84
CA ASN A 139 -5.62 -3.06 2.55
C ASN A 139 -4.91 -2.26 3.67
N PRO A 140 -4.01 -2.88 4.46
CA PRO A 140 -3.37 -2.19 5.59
C PRO A 140 -2.36 -1.09 5.16
N ILE A 141 -2.02 -1.00 3.86
CA ILE A 141 -1.04 -0.04 3.32
C ILE A 141 -1.68 1.07 2.47
N GLU A 142 -3.01 1.20 2.43
CA GLU A 142 -3.61 2.36 1.77
C GLU A 142 -3.25 3.63 2.56
N LEU A 143 -2.39 4.48 1.99
CA LEU A 143 -1.76 5.60 2.70
C LEU A 143 -1.77 6.86 1.84
N ARG A 144 -2.61 7.84 2.19
CA ARG A 144 -2.57 9.18 1.57
C ARG A 144 -1.68 10.13 2.35
N ARG A 145 -0.48 10.38 1.83
CA ARG A 145 0.55 11.10 2.59
C ARG A 145 0.59 12.57 2.19
N ARG A 146 0.68 13.45 3.17
CA ARG A 146 0.87 14.89 2.94
C ARG A 146 2.08 15.38 3.71
N ALA A 147 2.79 16.36 3.16
CA ALA A 147 3.95 16.93 3.83
C ALA A 147 4.16 18.40 3.47
N GLN A 148 4.37 19.25 4.48
CA GLN A 148 4.72 20.65 4.28
C GLN A 148 6.22 20.80 4.03
N VAL A 149 6.60 20.68 2.75
CA VAL A 149 8.00 20.72 2.32
C VAL A 149 8.21 21.73 1.20
N GLY A 150 9.45 22.18 1.03
CA GLY A 150 9.81 23.21 0.05
C GLY A 150 9.84 22.70 -1.39
N ASN A 151 10.07 21.40 -1.62
CA ASN A 151 10.13 20.82 -2.96
C ASN A 151 9.89 19.29 -2.96
N VAL A 152 9.78 18.70 -4.15
CA VAL A 152 9.55 17.25 -4.35
C VAL A 152 10.69 16.37 -3.83
N ALA A 153 11.95 16.82 -3.90
CA ALA A 153 13.06 16.05 -3.38
C ALA A 153 12.94 15.90 -1.85
N GLN A 154 12.58 16.97 -1.16
CA GLN A 154 12.28 16.94 0.28
C GLN A 154 11.05 16.07 0.60
N LEU A 155 10.01 16.07 -0.24
CA LEU A 155 8.86 15.17 -0.09
C LEU A 155 9.30 13.70 -0.17
N ARG A 156 10.11 13.37 -1.17
CA ARG A 156 10.69 12.03 -1.35
C ARG A 156 11.53 11.62 -0.13
N ASP A 157 12.41 12.50 0.34
CA ASP A 157 13.28 12.22 1.48
C ASP A 157 12.47 12.00 2.77
N ALA A 158 11.43 12.83 2.99
CA ALA A 158 10.51 12.69 4.11
C ALA A 158 9.77 11.34 4.08
N ILE A 159 9.33 10.90 2.90
CA ILE A 159 8.67 9.60 2.72
C ILE A 159 9.63 8.44 3.04
N PHE A 160 10.89 8.51 2.61
CA PHE A 160 11.90 7.52 2.94
C PHE A 160 12.24 7.52 4.45
N ALA A 161 12.34 8.69 5.06
CA ALA A 161 12.58 8.83 6.50
C ALA A 161 11.45 8.21 7.31
N PHE A 162 10.19 8.54 6.96
CA PHE A 162 9.00 7.94 7.56
C PHE A 162 9.00 6.42 7.42
N TRP A 163 9.24 5.91 6.21
CA TRP A 163 9.24 4.46 5.97
C TRP A 163 10.27 3.72 6.82
N LYS A 164 11.45 4.31 7.01
CA LYS A 164 12.52 3.75 7.86
C LYS A 164 12.24 3.86 9.35
N ALA A 165 11.45 4.84 9.78
CA ALA A 165 11.14 5.07 11.19
C ALA A 165 10.12 4.07 11.75
N LEU A 166 9.33 3.44 10.89
CA LEU A 166 8.25 2.55 11.31
C LEU A 166 8.80 1.18 11.70
N THR A 167 8.47 0.78 12.92
CA THR A 167 8.98 -0.44 13.51
C THR A 167 8.14 -1.66 13.09
N PRO A 168 8.70 -2.88 13.14
CA PRO A 168 7.93 -4.12 12.92
C PRO A 168 6.65 -4.19 13.75
N ASN A 169 6.64 -3.63 14.97
CA ASN A 169 5.46 -3.60 15.83
C ASN A 169 4.32 -2.74 15.25
N VAL A 170 4.66 -1.61 14.61
CA VAL A 170 3.66 -0.77 13.94
C VAL A 170 3.04 -1.53 12.77
N TRP A 171 3.86 -2.16 11.93
CA TRP A 171 3.39 -2.95 10.79
C TRP A 171 2.56 -4.16 11.21
N ALA A 172 3.01 -4.89 12.23
CA ALA A 172 2.29 -6.04 12.77
C ALA A 172 0.92 -5.65 13.35
N LYS A 173 0.79 -4.45 13.94
CA LYS A 173 -0.50 -3.95 14.42
C LYS A 173 -1.50 -3.79 13.27
N TYR A 174 -1.05 -3.27 12.12
CA TYR A 174 -1.91 -3.12 10.95
C TYR A 174 -2.32 -4.46 10.35
N THR A 175 -1.37 -5.39 10.17
CA THR A 175 -1.69 -6.71 9.60
C THR A 175 -2.59 -7.54 10.50
N LYS A 176 -2.37 -7.50 11.83
CA LYS A 176 -3.23 -8.21 12.81
C LYS A 176 -4.64 -7.60 12.93
N GLY A 177 -4.85 -6.39 12.43
CA GLY A 177 -6.18 -5.76 12.41
C GLY A 177 -7.07 -6.26 11.28
N ILE A 178 -6.53 -6.92 10.26
CA ILE A 178 -7.26 -7.31 9.05
C ILE A 178 -8.42 -8.27 9.35
N PRO A 179 -8.27 -9.35 10.15
CA PRO A 179 -9.40 -10.23 10.45
C PRO A 179 -10.58 -9.49 11.08
N ARG A 180 -10.31 -8.56 12.01
CA ARG A 180 -11.35 -7.72 12.62
C ARG A 180 -12.03 -6.80 11.60
N ARG A 181 -11.29 -6.29 10.61
CA ARG A 181 -11.87 -5.51 9.51
C ARG A 181 -12.79 -6.36 8.65
N MET A 182 -12.39 -7.61 8.36
CA MET A 182 -13.22 -8.55 7.61
C MET A 182 -14.55 -8.84 8.32
N GLU A 183 -14.54 -9.03 9.64
CA GLU A 183 -15.77 -9.17 10.45
C GLU A 183 -16.69 -7.96 10.27
N ARG A 184 -16.15 -6.74 10.36
CA ARG A 184 -16.94 -5.51 10.16
C ARG A 184 -17.51 -5.39 8.74
N VAL A 185 -16.75 -5.79 7.72
CA VAL A 185 -17.23 -5.81 6.33
C VAL A 185 -18.40 -6.78 6.18
N ILE A 186 -18.33 -7.96 6.81
CA ILE A 186 -19.44 -8.93 6.84
C ILE A 186 -20.67 -8.33 7.52
N GLU A 187 -20.51 -7.72 8.71
CA GLU A 187 -21.61 -7.06 9.44
C GLU A 187 -22.29 -5.96 8.62
N GLN A 188 -21.54 -5.26 7.76
CA GLN A 188 -22.04 -4.19 6.91
C GLN A 188 -22.50 -4.66 5.52
N ASN A 189 -22.53 -5.97 5.27
CA ASN A 189 -22.90 -6.57 3.97
C ASN A 189 -22.04 -6.01 2.81
N GLY A 190 -20.73 -5.92 3.00
CA GLY A 190 -19.77 -5.55 1.96
C GLY A 190 -19.76 -4.04 1.69
N GLN A 191 -20.23 -3.22 2.62
CA GLN A 191 -20.04 -1.78 2.56
C GLN A 191 -18.69 -1.38 3.14
N ASN A 192 -18.22 -0.21 2.71
CA ASN A 192 -17.00 0.36 3.23
C ASN A 192 -17.06 0.57 4.74
N ILE A 193 -16.04 0.06 5.42
CA ILE A 193 -15.80 0.32 6.82
C ILE A 193 -14.95 1.60 6.94
N LYS A 194 -15.39 2.53 7.78
CA LYS A 194 -14.53 3.68 8.12
C LYS A 194 -13.64 3.31 9.30
N GLU A 195 -12.33 3.45 9.15
CA GLU A 195 -11.37 3.19 10.22
C GLU A 195 -10.19 4.17 10.18
N LEU A 196 -10.51 5.46 10.41
CA LEU A 196 -9.51 6.53 10.47
C LEU A 196 -8.44 6.21 11.53
N SER A 197 -7.21 5.98 11.09
CA SER A 197 -6.05 5.80 11.95
C SER A 197 -4.99 6.84 11.64
N GLU A 198 -5.17 8.05 12.20
CA GLU A 198 -4.19 9.12 12.01
C GLU A 198 -2.89 8.80 12.73
N PHE A 199 -1.81 8.67 11.96
CA PHE A 199 -0.46 8.68 12.48
C PHE A 199 0.17 10.03 12.16
N VAL A 200 0.76 10.69 13.16
CA VAL A 200 1.55 11.91 12.94
C VAL A 200 3.00 11.57 13.22
N PHE A 201 3.83 11.69 12.18
CA PHE A 201 5.27 11.54 12.30
C PHE A 201 5.93 12.91 12.37
N THR A 202 6.93 13.08 13.22
CA THR A 202 7.74 14.30 13.25
C THR A 202 9.21 13.93 13.13
N ASP A 203 9.89 14.39 12.08
CA ASP A 203 11.35 14.27 11.96
C ASP A 203 11.99 15.62 12.28
N ASN A 204 12.55 15.75 13.48
CA ASN A 204 13.19 16.98 13.95
C ASN A 204 14.49 17.31 13.17
N ARG A 205 14.97 16.43 12.28
CA ARG A 205 16.10 16.72 11.37
C ARG A 205 15.66 17.41 10.09
N LEU A 206 14.38 17.34 9.76
CA LEU A 206 13.78 18.15 8.71
C LEU A 206 13.27 19.42 9.42
N SER A 207 13.70 20.60 8.98
CA SER A 207 13.31 21.88 9.60
C SER A 207 11.80 22.19 9.55
N ASN A 208 10.98 21.29 8.99
CA ASN A 208 9.55 21.42 8.82
C ASN A 208 8.84 20.17 9.37
N ILE A 209 7.68 20.37 10.00
CA ILE A 209 6.82 19.28 10.48
C ILE A 209 6.23 18.53 9.28
N VAL A 210 6.50 17.24 9.17
CA VAL A 210 5.93 16.37 8.13
C VAL A 210 4.67 15.68 8.68
N HIS A 211 3.50 16.31 8.56
CA HIS A 211 2.23 15.69 8.94
C HIS A 211 1.82 14.58 7.97
N LEU A 212 2.42 13.41 8.12
CA LEU A 212 2.13 12.28 7.26
C LEU A 212 0.88 11.54 7.74
N ILE A 213 -0.29 12.08 7.40
CA ILE A 213 -1.57 11.47 7.76
C ILE A 213 -1.66 10.10 7.11
N VAL A 214 -1.92 9.08 7.92
CA VAL A 214 -2.33 7.75 7.46
C VAL A 214 -3.85 7.74 7.50
N ILE A 215 -4.50 7.62 6.35
CA ILE A 215 -5.94 7.44 6.27
C ILE A 215 -6.15 6.01 5.79
N ILE A 216 -6.63 5.16 6.68
CA ILE A 216 -7.18 3.85 6.35
C ILE A 216 -8.70 3.92 6.54
#